data_AF-A0A947YQP2-F1
#
_entry.id   AF-A0A947YQP2-F1
#
_cell.length_a   1.000
_cell.length_b   1.000
_cell.length_c   1.000
_cell.angle_alpha   90.00
_cell.angle_beta   90.00
_cell.angle_gamma   90.00
#
_symmetry.space_group_name_H-M   'P 1'
#
loop_
_entity.id
_entity.type
_entity.pdbx_description
1 polymer ?
#
loop_
_entity_poly.entity_id
_entity_poly.type
_entity_poly.pdbx_seq_one_letter_code
_entity_poly.pdbx_strand_id
1 'polypeptide(L)'
;MSNKEGKILLIRGQKIILDRDLAELYEVETRVLNQAVRRNIKRFPEDFMFQLTREEIMRISQIVISLKFSKSVFAFTEQGVAMLSSVLNSERARQVNIQIMRAFTKLRRMLASNEDLRRKIE
;
A
#
# COMPACT_ATOMS: atom_id res chain seq x y z
N MET A 1 -17.66 -14.20 3.46
CA MET A 1 -16.26 -14.25 2.98
C MET A 1 -15.79 -12.81 2.82
N SER A 2 -15.04 -12.27 3.79
CA SER A 2 -14.64 -10.86 3.78
C SER A 2 -13.73 -10.57 2.59
N ASN A 3 -14.15 -9.62 1.75
CA ASN A 3 -13.38 -9.11 0.63
C ASN A 3 -12.15 -8.35 1.17
N LYS A 4 -11.05 -9.07 1.46
CA LYS A 4 -9.79 -8.51 1.98
C LYS A 4 -8.95 -7.95 0.83
N GLU A 5 -9.51 -7.04 0.06
CA GLU A 5 -8.71 -6.18 -0.80
C GLU A 5 -8.00 -5.18 0.13
N GLY A 6 -6.67 -5.24 0.21
CA GLY A 6 -5.90 -4.19 0.87
C GLY A 6 -6.37 -2.84 0.33
N LYS A 7 -6.84 -1.94 1.20
CA LYS A 7 -7.47 -0.69 0.78
C LYS A 7 -6.42 0.18 0.10
N ILE A 8 -6.37 0.14 -1.22
CA ILE A 8 -5.52 1.06 -2.00
C ILE A 8 -6.12 2.46 -1.83
N LEU A 9 -5.39 3.35 -1.16
CA LEU A 9 -5.78 4.72 -0.90
C LEU A 9 -5.05 5.66 -1.87
N LEU A 10 -5.65 6.82 -2.14
CA LEU A 10 -5.00 7.90 -2.89
C LEU A 10 -4.54 8.98 -1.91
N ILE A 11 -3.23 9.12 -1.72
CA ILE A 11 -2.61 10.13 -0.85
C ILE A 11 -1.48 10.80 -1.62
N ARG A 12 -1.42 12.14 -1.60
CA ARG A 12 -0.42 12.93 -2.34
C ARG A 12 -0.35 12.58 -3.84
N GLY A 13 -1.49 12.22 -4.45
CA GLY A 13 -1.57 11.77 -5.84
C GLY A 13 -1.00 10.37 -6.10
N GLN A 14 -0.55 9.66 -5.06
CA GLN A 14 -0.01 8.32 -5.17
C GLN A 14 -0.99 7.29 -4.63
N LYS A 15 -1.08 6.15 -5.32
CA LYS A 15 -1.82 4.98 -4.84
C LYS A 15 -0.95 4.24 -3.83
N ILE A 16 -1.43 4.14 -2.60
CA ILE A 16 -0.67 3.58 -1.48
C ILE A 16 -1.44 2.47 -0.77
N ILE A 17 -0.69 1.60 -0.08
CA ILE A 17 -1.21 0.65 0.92
C ILE A 17 -0.49 0.93 2.24
N LEU A 18 -1.24 0.88 3.35
CA LEU A 18 -0.70 1.13 4.67
C LEU A 18 0.08 -0.08 5.21
N ASP A 19 1.09 0.18 6.05
CA ASP A 19 1.87 -0.85 6.73
C ASP A 19 1.03 -1.90 7.44
N ARG A 20 -0.05 -1.47 8.12
CA ARG A 20 -1.00 -2.35 8.81
C ARG A 20 -1.71 -3.30 7.86
N ASP A 21 -2.20 -2.80 6.73
CA ASP A 21 -2.91 -3.61 5.74
C ASP A 21 -1.95 -4.58 5.06
N LEU A 22 -0.74 -4.13 4.73
CA LEU A 22 0.31 -5.01 4.20
C LEU A 22 0.70 -6.08 5.21
N ALA A 23 0.88 -5.72 6.47
CA ALA A 23 1.22 -6.66 7.53
C ALA A 23 0.13 -7.74 7.69
N GLU A 24 -1.15 -7.36 7.64
CA GLU A 24 -2.26 -8.32 7.65
C GLU A 24 -2.23 -9.24 6.42
N LEU A 25 -2.03 -8.69 5.22
CA LEU A 25 -1.96 -9.48 3.99
C LEU A 25 -0.77 -10.45 4.00
N TYR A 26 0.37 -10.01 4.54
CA TYR A 26 1.58 -10.81 4.69
C TYR A 26 1.56 -11.74 5.91
N GLU A 27 0.51 -11.70 6.74
CA GLU A 27 0.37 -12.47 7.98
C GLU A 27 1.55 -12.26 8.95
N VAL A 28 2.01 -11.02 9.06
CA VAL A 28 3.05 -10.60 10.00
C VAL A 28 2.53 -9.47 10.88
N GLU A 29 3.18 -9.24 12.02
CA GLU A 29 2.90 -8.04 12.80
C GLU A 29 3.38 -6.78 12.05
N THR A 30 2.64 -5.68 12.17
CA THR A 30 3.04 -4.38 11.61
C THR A 30 4.42 -3.94 12.11
N ARG A 31 4.75 -4.26 13.38
CA ARG A 31 6.07 -3.98 13.94
C ARG A 31 7.18 -4.77 13.24
N VAL A 32 6.94 -6.03 12.89
CA VAL A 32 7.89 -6.89 12.18
C VAL A 32 8.12 -6.39 10.76
N LEU A 33 7.05 -6.03 10.05
CA LEU A 33 7.15 -5.42 8.71
C LEU A 33 7.98 -4.13 8.76
N ASN A 34 7.64 -3.22 9.67
CA ASN A 34 8.35 -1.95 9.83
C ASN A 34 9.82 -2.13 10.26
N GLN A 35 10.12 -3.16 11.06
CA GLN A 35 11.50 -3.51 11.41
C GLN A 35 12.27 -4.01 10.19
N ALA A 36 11.67 -4.86 9.36
CA ALA A 36 12.30 -5.39 8.15
C ALA A 36 12.63 -4.28 7.15
N VAL A 37 11.72 -3.32 6.99
CA VAL A 37 11.91 -2.10 6.20
C VAL A 37 13.06 -1.26 6.74
N ARG A 38 13.06 -0.95 8.04
CA ARG A 38 14.12 -0.14 8.67
C ARG A 38 15.51 -0.76 8.53
N ARG A 39 15.62 -2.10 8.63
CA ARG A 39 16.88 -2.83 8.39
C ARG A 39 17.37 -2.69 6.94
N ASN A 40 16.46 -2.45 6.00
CA ASN A 40 16.74 -2.37 4.57
C ASN A 40 16.45 -0.97 4.00
N ILE A 41 16.49 0.09 4.83
CA ILE A 41 16.01 1.43 4.45
C ILE A 41 16.66 1.99 3.17
N LYS A 42 17.90 1.59 2.87
CA LYS A 42 18.61 1.95 1.63
C LYS A 42 17.90 1.49 0.35
N ARG A 43 16.98 0.51 0.44
CA ARG A 43 16.15 0.01 -0.67
C ARG A 43 14.80 0.72 -0.79
N PHE A 44 14.49 1.61 0.16
CA PHE A 44 13.20 2.28 0.29
C PHE A 44 13.39 3.80 0.20
N PRO A 45 13.59 4.35 -1.01
CA PRO A 45 13.57 5.80 -1.22
C PRO A 45 12.17 6.39 -0.94
N GLU A 46 12.08 7.72 -0.83
CA GLU A 46 10.86 8.42 -0.42
C GLU A 46 9.66 8.21 -1.38
N ASP A 47 9.92 7.90 -2.64
CA ASP A 47 8.91 7.56 -3.64
C ASP A 47 8.39 6.11 -3.53
N PHE A 48 9.07 5.26 -2.75
CA PHE A 48 8.65 3.88 -2.48
C PHE A 48 7.82 3.80 -1.20
N MET A 49 8.19 4.60 -0.20
CA MET A 49 7.44 4.70 1.03
C MET A 49 7.65 6.04 1.72
N PHE A 50 6.65 6.44 2.49
CA PHE A 50 6.73 7.64 3.31
C PHE A 50 5.87 7.49 4.56
N GLN A 51 6.20 8.28 5.58
CA GLN A 51 5.36 8.37 6.77
C GLN A 51 4.23 9.37 6.54
N LEU A 52 3.01 8.99 6.94
CA LEU A 52 1.87 9.90 6.90
C LEU A 52 1.95 10.95 8.02
N THR A 53 1.54 12.18 7.71
CA THR A 53 1.38 13.23 8.72
C THR A 53 0.19 12.93 9.64
N ARG A 54 0.14 13.59 10.80
CA ARG A 54 -1.02 13.48 11.71
C ARG A 54 -2.32 13.87 11.02
N GLU A 55 -2.29 14.92 10.20
CA GLU A 55 -3.46 15.38 9.43
C GLU A 55 -3.90 14.35 8.38
N GLU A 56 -2.96 13.73 7.66
CA GLU A 56 -3.25 12.64 6.73
C GLU A 56 -3.88 11.45 7.43
N ILE A 57 -3.34 11.04 8.59
CA ILE A 57 -3.88 9.95 9.41
C ILE A 57 -5.30 10.30 9.88
N MET A 58 -5.54 11.52 10.36
CA MET A 58 -6.87 11.94 10.81
C MET A 58 -7.91 11.91 9.68
N ARG A 59 -7.54 12.37 8.48
CA ARG A 59 -8.42 12.30 7.30
C ARG A 59 -8.81 10.88 6.94
N ILE A 60 -7.86 9.94 6.93
CA ILE A 60 -8.15 8.54 6.59
C ILE A 60 -8.73 7.73 7.76
N SER A 61 -8.62 8.20 8.99
CA SER A 61 -9.13 7.50 10.18
C SER A 61 -10.66 7.33 10.18
N GLN A 62 -11.38 8.15 9.42
CA GLN A 62 -12.82 7.98 9.19
C GLN A 62 -13.12 6.72 8.35
N ILE A 63 -12.18 6.33 7.48
CA ILE A 63 -12.26 5.14 6.60
C ILE A 63 -11.65 3.90 7.28
N VAL A 64 -10.66 4.14 8.15
CA VAL A 64 -9.92 3.11 8.89
C VAL A 64 -9.95 3.47 10.38
N ILE A 65 -11.02 3.05 11.05
CA ILE A 65 -11.38 3.37 12.46
C ILE A 65 -10.22 3.14 13.44
N SER A 66 -9.34 2.21 13.10
CA SER A 66 -8.29 1.67 13.97
C SER A 66 -6.96 2.43 13.93
N LEU A 67 -6.83 3.51 13.14
CA LEU A 67 -5.59 4.30 13.02
C LEU A 67 -5.48 5.48 14.00
N LYS A 68 -6.56 5.88 14.68
CA LYS A 68 -6.59 7.10 15.53
C LYS A 68 -5.50 7.16 16.60
N PHE A 69 -5.09 6.02 17.15
CA PHE A 69 -4.06 5.93 18.19
C PHE A 69 -2.67 5.55 17.67
N SER A 70 -2.52 5.33 16.36
CA SER A 70 -1.23 4.94 15.79
C SER A 70 -0.27 6.13 15.83
N LYS A 71 0.90 5.96 16.45
CA LYS A 71 1.92 7.03 16.55
C LYS A 71 2.66 7.27 15.24
N SER A 72 2.75 6.24 14.39
CA SER A 72 3.40 6.28 13.10
C SER A 72 2.67 5.32 12.18
N VAL A 73 2.38 5.76 10.95
CA VAL A 73 1.74 4.98 9.90
C VAL A 73 2.58 5.18 8.65
N PHE A 74 3.13 4.09 8.12
CA PHE A 74 3.85 4.13 6.85
C PHE A 74 2.90 3.80 5.70
N ALA A 75 3.05 4.54 4.61
CA ALA A 75 2.39 4.30 3.34
C ALA A 75 3.42 3.77 2.34
N PHE A 76 3.03 2.75 1.58
CA PHE A 76 3.86 2.13 0.56
C PHE A 76 3.19 2.28 -0.80
N THR A 77 3.94 2.78 -1.77
CA THR A 77 3.52 2.78 -3.18
C THR A 77 3.63 1.37 -3.74
N GLU A 78 3.19 1.17 -4.98
CA GLU A 78 3.37 -0.10 -5.67
C GLU A 78 4.84 -0.54 -5.72
N GLN A 79 5.75 0.40 -5.97
CA GLN A 79 7.19 0.16 -5.98
C GLN A 79 7.68 -0.26 -4.59
N GLY A 80 7.19 0.38 -3.53
CA GLY A 80 7.47 -0.02 -2.16
C GLY A 80 6.97 -1.42 -1.82
N VAL A 81 5.77 -1.78 -2.28
CA VAL A 81 5.23 -3.13 -2.09
C VAL A 81 6.05 -4.17 -2.86
N ALA A 82 6.44 -3.86 -4.09
CA ALA A 82 7.33 -4.73 -4.86
C ALA A 82 8.66 -4.94 -4.12
N MET A 83 9.22 -3.88 -3.52
CA MET A 83 10.46 -3.97 -2.74
C MET A 83 10.30 -4.83 -1.48
N LEU A 84 9.16 -4.77 -0.79
CA LEU A 84 8.87 -5.60 0.39
C LEU A 84 9.01 -7.10 0.10
N SER A 85 8.69 -7.54 -1.13
CA SER A 85 8.83 -8.96 -1.51
C SER A 85 10.28 -9.45 -1.46
N SER A 86 11.25 -8.57 -1.72
CA SER A 86 12.67 -8.89 -1.61
C SER A 86 13.17 -8.96 -0.16
N VAL A 87 12.39 -8.43 0.79
CA VAL A 87 12.77 -8.30 2.20
C VAL A 87 12.10 -9.35 3.08
N LEU A 88 10.80 -9.65 2.84
CA LEU A 88 10.01 -10.56 3.68
C LEU A 88 10.22 -12.05 3.34
N ASN A 89 10.83 -12.36 2.20
CA ASN A 89 11.35 -13.67 1.75
C ASN A 89 10.57 -14.94 2.20
N SER A 90 9.24 -14.89 2.22
CA SER A 90 8.38 -16.04 2.51
C SER A 90 7.51 -16.38 1.31
N GLU A 91 7.10 -17.65 1.19
CA GLU A 91 6.23 -18.11 0.09
C GLU A 91 4.90 -17.34 0.07
N ARG A 92 4.34 -17.10 1.27
CA ARG A 92 3.16 -16.26 1.44
C ARG A 92 3.39 -14.84 0.91
N ALA A 93 4.53 -14.23 1.25
CA ALA A 93 4.87 -12.89 0.78
C ALA A 93 5.04 -12.82 -0.75
N ARG A 94 5.57 -13.87 -1.39
CA ARG A 94 5.60 -13.93 -2.86
C ARG A 94 4.21 -13.94 -3.45
N GLN A 95 3.31 -14.78 -2.93
CA GLN A 95 1.94 -14.89 -3.44
C GLN A 95 1.14 -13.60 -3.26
N VAL A 96 1.22 -13.00 -2.07
CA VAL A 96 0.54 -11.74 -1.74
C VAL A 96 1.04 -10.62 -2.63
N ASN A 97 2.36 -10.51 -2.84
CA ASN A 97 2.92 -9.49 -3.73
C ASN A 97 2.39 -9.63 -5.17
N ILE A 98 2.30 -10.86 -5.70
CA ILE A 98 1.74 -11.11 -7.03
C ILE A 98 0.28 -10.62 -7.12
N GLN A 99 -0.53 -10.87 -6.08
CA GLN A 99 -1.93 -10.41 -6.05
C GLN A 99 -2.02 -8.89 -5.99
N ILE A 100 -1.18 -8.23 -5.18
CA ILE A 100 -1.15 -6.78 -5.08
C ILE A 100 -0.76 -6.16 -6.43
N MET A 101 0.30 -6.66 -7.08
CA MET A 101 0.72 -6.17 -8.41
C MET A 101 -0.38 -6.31 -9.47
N ARG A 102 -1.15 -7.39 -9.44
CA ARG A 102 -2.32 -7.59 -10.31
C ARG A 102 -3.41 -6.56 -10.03
N ALA A 103 -3.70 -6.26 -8.77
CA ALA A 103 -4.69 -5.25 -8.38
C ALA A 103 -4.28 -3.84 -8.87
N PHE A 104 -3.03 -3.43 -8.66
CA PHE A 104 -2.51 -2.16 -9.15
C PHE A 104 -2.58 -2.06 -10.69
N THR A 105 -2.23 -3.14 -11.39
CA THR A 105 -2.31 -3.19 -12.86
C THR A 105 -3.74 -3.09 -13.37
N LYS A 106 -4.68 -3.81 -12.75
CA LYS A 106 -6.11 -3.71 -13.08
C LYS A 106 -6.64 -2.29 -12.86
N LEU A 107 -6.30 -1.68 -11.74
CA LEU A 107 -6.69 -0.29 -11.44
C LEU A 107 -6.14 0.71 -12.46
N ARG A 108 -4.90 0.52 -12.95
CA ARG A 108 -4.36 1.38 -14.03
C ARG A 108 -5.12 1.21 -15.33
N ARG A 109 -5.41 -0.03 -15.73
CA ARG A 109 -6.16 -0.31 -16.97
C ARG A 109 -7.56 0.30 -16.94
N MET A 110 -8.26 0.22 -15.80
CA MET A 110 -9.58 0.81 -15.62
C MET A 110 -9.58 2.35 -15.72
N LEU A 111 -8.53 3.00 -15.21
CA LEU A 111 -8.40 4.45 -15.34
C LEU A 111 -8.10 4.86 -16.77
N ALA A 112 -7.19 4.15 -17.45
CA ALA A 112 -6.86 4.41 -18.85
C ALA A 112 -8.08 4.20 -19.76
N SER A 113 -8.84 3.12 -19.58
CA SER A 113 -10.06 2.88 -20.36
C SER A 113 -11.12 3.96 -20.15
N ASN A 114 -11.22 4.51 -18.94
CA ASN A 114 -12.16 5.59 -18.65
C ASN A 114 -11.70 6.93 -19.24
N GLU A 115 -10.40 7.21 -19.29
CA GLU A 115 -9.87 8.36 -20.03
C GLU A 115 -10.11 8.23 -21.53
N ASP A 116 -9.86 7.06 -22.11
CA ASP A 116 -10.08 6.80 -23.54
C ASP A 116 -11.57 6.92 -23.91
N LEU A 117 -12.47 6.51 -23.01
CA LEU A 117 -13.91 6.72 -23.16
C LEU A 117 -14.28 8.20 -23.06
N ARG A 118 -13.72 8.95 -22.09
CA ARG A 118 -13.98 10.40 -21.98
C ARG A 118 -13.52 11.17 -23.21
N ARG A 119 -12.34 10.86 -23.77
CA ARG A 119 -11.82 11.50 -24.99
C ARG A 119 -12.63 11.18 -26.26
N LYS A 120 -13.46 10.13 -26.27
CA LYS A 120 -14.30 9.77 -27.42
C LYS A 120 -15.70 10.40 -27.39
N ILE A 121 -16.10 10.97 -26.25
CA ILE A 121 -17.41 11.60 -26.04
C ILE A 121 -17.33 13.12 -26.22
N GLU A 122 -16.15 13.72 -26.07
CA GLU A 122 -15.81 15.08 -26.53
C GLU A 122 -15.50 15.10 -28.03
#